data_AF-A8YV46-F1
#
_entry.id   AF-A8YV46-F1
#
_cell.length_a   1.000
_cell.length_b   1.000
_cell.length_c   1.000
_cell.angle_alpha   90.00
_cell.angle_beta   90.00
_cell.angle_gamma   90.00
#
_symmetry.space_group_name_H-M   'P 1'
#
loop_
_entity.id
_entity.type
_entity.pdbx_description
1 polymer ?
#
loop_
_entity_poly.entity_id
_entity_poly.type
_entity_poly.pdbx_seq_one_letter_code
_entity_poly.pdbx_strand_id
1 'polypeptide(L)'
;MKKKEFLLRLKLQKGVGYVKLLTIANQMKPGLEIELDDLKEMDLSEKLVDACHLAFNDDKLAKLTRQIRRQCIVISFFDEEYPEKLRQIYRPPLILFAQGNLSLLKKDIVTIVGSRYPTHYSRDVINRLVPNLLDQNKVIASGLARGVDALAHEATLKNNGRTVAVVGNGLNHSYPQENYSLQEQIKNDGLIISEYLPDTPPRPYRFPKRNRILAGLSESIIVTEAKEKSGSLITASLGLQENRDIYAVPGPITSKLSAGPNQLIEAGATPIVDFKFKNEKI
;
A
#
# COMPACT_ATOMS: atom_id res chain seq x y z
N MET A 1 24.59 -2.69 -13.74
CA MET A 1 23.32 -3.47 -13.66
C MET A 1 22.24 -2.54 -13.12
N LYS A 2 21.05 -2.48 -13.73
CA LYS A 2 19.94 -1.66 -13.19
C LYS A 2 19.61 -2.04 -11.73
N LYS A 3 19.52 -1.06 -10.84
CA LYS A 3 19.20 -1.27 -9.41
C LYS A 3 17.89 -2.01 -9.18
N LYS A 4 16.88 -1.78 -10.03
CA LYS A 4 15.62 -2.54 -10.03
C LYS A 4 15.86 -4.04 -10.17
N GLU A 5 16.71 -4.45 -11.12
CA GLU A 5 17.06 -5.86 -11.32
C GLU A 5 17.80 -6.39 -10.11
N PHE A 6 18.81 -5.65 -9.64
CA PHE A 6 19.65 -6.03 -8.51
C PHE A 6 18.83 -6.25 -7.22
N LEU A 7 17.97 -5.30 -6.85
CA LEU A 7 17.09 -5.39 -5.69
C LEU A 7 16.09 -6.55 -5.81
N LEU A 8 15.55 -6.80 -7.02
CA LEU A 8 14.65 -7.93 -7.23
C LEU A 8 15.38 -9.27 -7.06
N ARG A 9 16.60 -9.40 -7.58
CA ARG A 9 17.45 -10.59 -7.39
C ARG A 9 17.80 -10.80 -5.93
N LEU A 10 18.17 -9.75 -5.19
CA LEU A 10 18.40 -9.84 -3.75
C LEU A 10 17.14 -10.29 -3.00
N LYS A 11 15.97 -9.75 -3.34
CA LYS A 11 14.68 -10.12 -2.70
C LYS A 11 14.29 -11.59 -2.92
N LEU A 12 14.76 -12.20 -4.01
CA LEU A 12 14.53 -13.62 -4.31
C LEU A 12 15.41 -14.55 -3.48
N GLN A 13 16.51 -14.05 -2.91
CA GLN A 13 17.44 -14.88 -2.15
C GLN A 13 16.91 -15.21 -0.75
N LYS A 14 17.00 -16.49 -0.38
CA LYS A 14 16.66 -16.93 0.98
C LYS A 14 17.60 -16.27 1.98
N GLY A 15 17.04 -15.69 3.04
CA GLY A 15 17.82 -15.06 4.11
C GLY A 15 18.12 -13.57 3.89
N VAL A 16 17.79 -13.00 2.73
CA VAL A 16 17.86 -11.55 2.47
C VAL A 16 16.48 -10.93 2.73
N GLY A 17 16.19 -10.70 4.02
CA GLY A 17 14.96 -10.03 4.45
C GLY A 17 14.98 -8.51 4.21
N TYR A 18 13.86 -7.85 4.47
CA TYR A 18 13.70 -6.41 4.28
C TYR A 18 14.83 -5.56 4.91
N VAL A 19 15.23 -5.86 6.16
CA VAL A 19 16.25 -5.07 6.85
C VAL A 19 17.58 -5.10 6.10
N LYS A 20 17.98 -6.28 5.63
CA LYS A 20 19.20 -6.48 4.85
C LYS A 20 19.12 -5.78 3.49
N LEU A 21 17.96 -5.87 2.81
CA LEU A 21 17.74 -5.12 1.57
C LEU A 21 17.88 -3.62 1.79
N LEU A 22 17.33 -3.10 2.89
CA LEU A 22 17.43 -1.68 3.25
C LEU A 22 18.87 -1.27 3.56
N THR A 23 19.62 -2.09 4.31
CA THR A 23 21.04 -1.85 4.55
C THR A 23 21.83 -1.72 3.25
N ILE A 24 21.61 -2.61 2.29
CA ILE A 24 22.29 -2.56 0.98
C ILE A 24 21.81 -1.33 0.19
N ALA A 25 20.50 -1.09 0.09
CA ALA A 25 19.94 0.01 -0.69
C ALA A 25 20.41 1.39 -0.20
N ASN A 26 20.54 1.59 1.12
CA ASN A 26 20.98 2.85 1.71
C ASN A 26 22.45 3.20 1.42
N GLN A 27 23.27 2.21 1.05
CA GLN A 27 24.69 2.40 0.73
C GLN A 27 24.95 2.49 -0.78
N MET A 28 23.91 2.36 -1.62
CA MET A 28 24.06 2.52 -3.06
C MET A 28 24.29 3.99 -3.42
N LYS A 29 25.33 4.25 -4.22
CA LYS A 29 25.58 5.57 -4.83
C LYS A 29 24.37 6.06 -5.61
N PRO A 30 24.15 7.38 -5.79
CA PRO A 30 23.09 7.90 -6.66
C PRO A 30 23.16 7.34 -8.10
N GLY A 31 22.02 7.31 -8.79
CA GLY A 31 21.90 6.77 -10.16
C GLY A 31 21.02 5.53 -10.25
N LEU A 32 20.81 5.04 -11.48
CA LEU A 32 19.91 3.91 -11.78
C LEU A 32 20.62 2.55 -11.86
N GLU A 33 21.95 2.56 -11.88
CA GLU A 33 22.77 1.37 -12.01
C GLU A 33 23.62 1.14 -10.75
N ILE A 34 24.03 -0.10 -10.57
CA ILE A 34 25.02 -0.54 -9.60
C ILE A 34 26.03 -1.44 -10.30
N GLU A 35 27.30 -1.24 -9.99
CA GLU A 35 28.43 -2.00 -10.50
C GLU A 35 29.03 -2.90 -9.41
N LEU A 36 29.79 -3.92 -9.81
CA LEU A 36 30.44 -4.82 -8.85
C LEU A 36 31.47 -4.08 -7.99
N ASP A 37 32.16 -3.10 -8.55
CA ASP A 37 33.15 -2.31 -7.84
C ASP A 37 32.54 -1.40 -6.76
N ASP A 38 31.27 -1.00 -6.92
CA ASP A 38 30.56 -0.24 -5.89
C ASP A 38 30.45 -1.00 -4.57
N LEU A 39 30.45 -2.35 -4.61
CA LEU A 39 30.36 -3.18 -3.42
C LEU A 39 31.58 -3.03 -2.50
N LYS A 40 32.74 -2.66 -3.03
CA LYS A 40 33.99 -2.49 -2.26
C LYS A 40 33.92 -1.28 -1.32
N GLU A 41 33.10 -0.30 -1.65
CA GLU A 41 32.89 0.92 -0.87
C GLU A 41 31.77 0.77 0.17
N MET A 42 31.02 -0.34 0.14
CA MET A 42 29.93 -0.59 1.07
C MET A 42 30.43 -1.30 2.33
N ASP A 43 30.05 -0.79 3.49
CA ASP A 43 30.24 -1.45 4.78
C ASP A 43 29.16 -2.50 5.00
N LEU A 44 29.40 -3.69 4.44
CA LEU A 44 28.51 -4.85 4.49
C LEU A 44 29.21 -6.04 5.14
N SER A 45 28.49 -6.80 5.96
CA SER A 45 28.98 -8.10 6.43
C SER A 45 29.28 -9.02 5.24
N GLU A 46 30.25 -9.92 5.37
CA GLU A 46 30.63 -10.92 4.36
C GLU A 46 29.42 -11.62 3.72
N LYS A 47 28.47 -12.09 4.55
CA LYS A 47 27.23 -12.73 4.08
C LYS A 47 26.36 -11.88 3.15
N LEU A 48 26.40 -10.55 3.29
CA LEU A 48 25.68 -9.62 2.42
C LEU A 48 26.44 -9.33 1.15
N VAL A 49 27.77 -9.24 1.23
CA VAL A 49 28.65 -9.13 0.05
C VAL A 49 28.47 -10.37 -0.85
N ASP A 50 28.43 -11.57 -0.27
CA ASP A 50 28.13 -12.82 -0.99
C ASP A 50 26.76 -12.77 -1.68
N ALA A 51 25.73 -12.29 -0.97
CA ALA A 51 24.39 -12.14 -1.53
C ALA A 51 24.37 -11.15 -2.70
N CYS A 52 25.13 -10.05 -2.61
CA CYS A 52 25.30 -9.09 -3.70
C CYS A 52 26.00 -9.76 -4.89
N HIS A 53 27.11 -10.47 -4.69
CA HIS A 53 27.79 -11.20 -5.78
C HIS A 53 26.88 -12.24 -6.44
N LEU A 54 26.10 -13.00 -5.66
CA LEU A 54 25.10 -13.92 -6.20
C LEU A 54 24.03 -13.17 -7.01
N ALA A 55 23.58 -12.00 -6.58
CA ALA A 55 22.63 -11.20 -7.34
C ALA A 55 23.22 -10.76 -8.70
N PHE A 56 24.52 -10.46 -8.79
CA PHE A 56 25.16 -10.14 -10.07
C PHE A 56 25.24 -11.35 -11.01
N ASN A 57 25.66 -12.51 -10.48
CA ASN A 57 26.19 -13.60 -11.31
C ASN A 57 25.27 -14.82 -11.44
N ASP A 58 24.18 -14.94 -10.67
CA ASP A 58 23.32 -16.12 -10.69
C ASP A 58 22.28 -16.08 -11.83
N ASP A 59 22.46 -16.97 -12.82
CA ASP A 59 21.56 -17.14 -13.96
C ASP A 59 20.15 -17.63 -13.59
N LYS A 60 20.01 -18.38 -12.49
CA LYS A 60 18.69 -18.81 -12.01
C LYS A 60 17.91 -17.60 -11.49
N LEU A 61 18.57 -16.71 -10.75
CA LEU A 61 17.95 -15.44 -10.34
C LEU A 61 17.55 -14.61 -11.57
N ALA A 62 18.42 -14.51 -12.58
CA ALA A 62 18.11 -13.84 -13.85
C ALA A 62 16.91 -14.46 -14.60
N LYS A 63 16.71 -15.78 -14.50
CA LYS A 63 15.53 -16.46 -15.07
C LYS A 63 14.27 -16.17 -14.27
N LEU A 64 14.34 -16.19 -12.94
CA LEU A 64 13.21 -15.90 -12.05
C LEU A 64 12.73 -14.45 -12.17
N THR A 65 13.64 -13.47 -12.26
CA THR A 65 13.26 -12.06 -12.48
C THR A 65 12.51 -11.87 -13.79
N ARG A 66 12.97 -12.52 -14.88
CA ARG A 66 12.26 -12.53 -16.16
C ARG A 66 10.87 -13.15 -16.07
N GLN A 67 10.70 -14.24 -15.31
CA GLN A 67 9.39 -14.85 -15.09
C GLN A 67 8.44 -13.92 -14.33
N ILE A 68 8.90 -13.27 -13.27
CA ILE A 68 8.10 -12.33 -12.48
C ILE A 68 7.64 -11.14 -13.32
N ARG A 69 8.53 -10.56 -14.12
CA ARG A 69 8.22 -9.42 -15.00
C ARG A 69 7.19 -9.74 -16.09
N ARG A 70 6.97 -11.03 -16.42
CA ARG A 70 5.91 -11.44 -17.34
C ARG A 70 4.53 -11.47 -16.69
N GLN A 71 4.46 -11.52 -15.35
CA GLN A 71 3.22 -11.63 -14.59
C GLN A 71 2.72 -10.29 -14.06
N CYS A 72 3.65 -9.36 -13.82
CA CYS A 72 3.35 -8.08 -13.16
C CYS A 72 4.40 -7.01 -13.49
N ILE A 73 4.03 -5.77 -13.22
CA ILE A 73 4.92 -4.62 -13.28
C ILE A 73 5.78 -4.61 -12.01
N VAL A 74 7.08 -4.40 -12.15
CA VAL A 74 8.02 -4.28 -11.02
C VAL A 74 8.50 -2.84 -10.90
N ILE A 75 8.27 -2.25 -9.74
CA ILE A 75 8.66 -0.87 -9.41
C ILE A 75 9.67 -0.94 -8.26
N SER A 76 10.82 -0.31 -8.42
CA SER A 76 11.84 -0.19 -7.39
C SER A 76 11.81 1.19 -6.75
N PHE A 77 12.34 1.29 -5.54
CA PHE A 77 12.50 2.56 -4.82
C PHE A 77 13.15 3.68 -5.65
N PHE A 78 14.05 3.30 -6.57
CA PHE A 78 14.83 4.19 -7.42
C PHE A 78 14.14 4.57 -8.73
N ASP A 79 12.96 4.03 -9.01
CA ASP A 79 12.22 4.36 -10.23
C ASP A 79 11.43 5.67 -10.07
N GLU A 80 11.20 6.35 -11.20
CA GLU A 80 10.35 7.53 -11.26
C GLU A 80 8.87 7.22 -11.00
N GLU A 81 8.42 6.01 -11.35
CA GLU A 81 7.06 5.57 -11.06
C GLU A 81 6.82 5.27 -9.57
N TYR A 82 7.88 5.23 -8.76
CA TYR A 82 7.74 5.01 -7.33
C TYR A 82 7.20 6.26 -6.63
N PRO A 83 6.10 6.18 -5.86
CA PRO A 83 5.47 7.37 -5.29
C PRO A 83 6.34 8.08 -4.26
N GLU A 84 6.56 9.39 -4.43
CA GLU A 84 7.39 10.20 -3.51
C GLU A 84 6.90 10.15 -2.07
N LYS A 85 5.59 10.30 -1.85
CA LYS A 85 4.95 10.20 -0.53
C LYS A 85 5.28 8.86 0.15
N LEU A 86 5.30 7.77 -0.62
CA LEU A 86 5.67 6.45 -0.12
C LEU A 86 7.17 6.31 0.10
N ARG A 87 8.01 7.05 -0.64
CA ARG A 87 9.47 7.06 -0.46
C ARG A 87 9.88 7.64 0.87
N GLN A 88 9.10 8.60 1.36
CA GLN A 88 9.37 9.37 2.59
C GLN A 88 8.99 8.64 3.88
N ILE A 89 8.23 7.54 3.81
CA ILE A 89 7.76 6.88 5.03
C ILE A 89 8.86 6.18 5.81
N TYR A 90 8.62 5.93 7.10
CA TYR A 90 9.49 5.04 7.85
C TYR A 90 9.47 3.63 7.25
N ARG A 91 10.66 3.18 6.80
CA ARG A 91 10.90 1.87 6.18
C ARG A 91 10.03 1.66 4.92
N PRO A 92 10.30 2.38 3.82
CA PRO A 92 9.54 2.28 2.58
C PRO A 92 9.80 0.94 1.86
N PRO A 93 8.81 0.34 1.17
CA PRO A 93 9.04 -0.91 0.43
C PRO A 93 10.03 -0.69 -0.71
N LEU A 94 11.12 -1.46 -0.78
CA LEU A 94 12.14 -1.26 -1.82
C LEU A 94 11.76 -1.77 -3.20
N ILE A 95 10.83 -2.71 -3.25
CA ILE A 95 10.27 -3.28 -4.46
C ILE A 95 8.76 -3.43 -4.26
N LEU A 96 8.01 -2.96 -5.24
CA LEU A 96 6.57 -3.16 -5.38
C LEU A 96 6.30 -3.97 -6.65
N PHE A 97 5.30 -4.83 -6.56
CA PHE A 97 4.69 -5.54 -7.67
C PHE A 97 3.32 -4.94 -7.92
N ALA A 98 3.00 -4.69 -9.18
CA ALA A 98 1.76 -4.06 -9.56
C ALA A 98 1.08 -4.71 -10.77
N GLN A 99 -0.25 -4.65 -10.81
CA GLN A 99 -1.08 -5.00 -11.96
C GLN A 99 -2.16 -3.94 -12.15
N GLY A 100 -2.35 -3.46 -13.38
CA GLY A 100 -3.27 -2.36 -13.70
C GLY A 100 -2.54 -1.06 -14.04
N ASN A 101 -3.20 0.07 -13.81
CA ASN A 101 -2.75 1.39 -14.29
C ASN A 101 -1.89 2.15 -13.26
N LEU A 102 -0.58 2.25 -13.51
CA LEU A 102 0.35 3.00 -12.65
C LEU A 102 0.11 4.50 -12.60
N SER A 103 -0.60 5.09 -13.58
CA SER A 103 -0.85 6.54 -13.56
C SER A 103 -1.66 6.99 -12.34
N LEU A 104 -2.37 6.06 -11.69
CA LEU A 104 -3.12 6.32 -10.46
C LEU A 104 -2.21 6.70 -9.28
N LEU A 105 -0.95 6.26 -9.28
CA LEU A 105 0.03 6.57 -8.25
C LEU A 105 0.54 8.02 -8.29
N LYS A 106 0.29 8.73 -9.40
CA LYS A 106 0.64 10.15 -9.56
C LYS A 106 -0.47 11.09 -9.10
N LYS A 107 -1.64 10.56 -8.75
CA LYS A 107 -2.78 11.35 -8.27
C LYS A 107 -2.78 11.42 -6.75
N ASP A 108 -3.55 12.36 -6.23
CA ASP A 108 -3.85 12.41 -4.81
C ASP A 108 -4.73 11.22 -4.40
N ILE A 109 -4.24 10.46 -3.43
CA ILE A 109 -4.88 9.24 -2.95
C ILE A 109 -5.54 9.50 -1.60
N VAL A 110 -6.82 9.15 -1.50
CA VAL A 110 -7.57 9.10 -0.24
C VAL A 110 -7.76 7.64 0.13
N THR A 111 -7.21 7.21 1.26
CA THR A 111 -7.42 5.84 1.74
C THR A 111 -8.67 5.76 2.62
N ILE A 112 -9.59 4.86 2.29
CA ILE A 112 -10.76 4.59 3.13
C ILE A 112 -10.56 3.23 3.82
N VAL A 113 -10.62 3.20 5.15
CA VAL A 113 -10.48 1.98 5.97
C VAL A 113 -11.55 1.90 7.05
N GLY A 114 -11.77 0.70 7.57
CA GLY A 114 -12.71 0.50 8.68
C GLY A 114 -12.94 -0.96 9.03
N SER A 115 -14.14 -1.23 9.54
CA SER A 115 -14.56 -2.51 10.06
C SER A 115 -14.63 -3.56 8.96
N ARG A 116 -14.22 -4.78 9.30
CA ARG A 116 -14.48 -5.96 8.46
C ARG A 116 -15.96 -6.38 8.45
N TYR A 117 -16.73 -5.86 9.39
CA TYR A 117 -18.17 -6.08 9.53
C TYR A 117 -18.84 -4.71 9.75
N PRO A 118 -18.91 -3.86 8.71
CA PRO A 118 -19.58 -2.57 8.81
C PRO A 118 -21.10 -2.76 8.89
N THR A 119 -21.78 -1.74 9.43
CA THR A 119 -23.24 -1.65 9.34
C THR A 119 -23.65 -0.94 8.05
N HIS A 120 -24.96 -0.72 7.88
CA HIS A 120 -25.48 0.11 6.79
C HIS A 120 -24.92 1.53 6.84
N TYR A 121 -24.53 2.02 8.02
CA TYR A 121 -24.01 3.37 8.19
C TYR A 121 -22.75 3.62 7.35
N SER A 122 -21.72 2.75 7.44
CA SER A 122 -20.52 2.91 6.60
C SER A 122 -20.86 2.80 5.11
N ARG A 123 -21.79 1.92 4.74
CA ARG A 123 -22.20 1.76 3.34
C ARG A 123 -22.81 3.05 2.79
N ASP A 124 -23.72 3.68 3.52
CA ASP A 124 -24.33 4.96 3.14
C ASP A 124 -23.30 6.07 3.05
N VAL A 125 -22.43 6.14 4.05
CA VAL A 125 -21.38 7.17 4.08
C VAL A 125 -20.46 7.03 2.88
N ILE A 126 -19.95 5.83 2.61
CA ILE A 126 -19.06 5.56 1.47
C ILE A 126 -19.77 5.87 0.14
N ASN A 127 -21.01 5.40 -0.04
CA ASN A 127 -21.76 5.61 -1.29
C ASN A 127 -22.00 7.09 -1.60
N ARG A 128 -22.10 7.94 -0.57
CA ARG A 128 -22.31 9.39 -0.73
C ARG A 128 -20.99 10.16 -0.78
N LEU A 129 -19.97 9.71 -0.07
CA LEU A 129 -18.68 10.39 0.02
C LEU A 129 -17.81 10.15 -1.21
N VAL A 130 -17.78 8.91 -1.72
CA VAL A 130 -16.92 8.53 -2.85
C VAL A 130 -17.19 9.38 -4.11
N PRO A 131 -18.43 9.61 -4.56
CA PRO A 131 -18.68 10.49 -5.72
C PRO A 131 -18.06 11.88 -5.55
N ASN A 132 -18.22 12.51 -4.38
CA ASN A 132 -17.66 13.83 -4.09
C ASN A 132 -16.12 13.84 -4.14
N LEU A 133 -15.46 12.76 -3.70
CA LEU A 133 -14.01 12.61 -3.80
C LEU A 133 -13.56 12.44 -5.26
N LEU A 134 -14.32 11.68 -6.04
CA LEU A 134 -14.04 11.46 -7.46
C LEU A 134 -14.21 12.75 -8.30
N ASP A 135 -15.21 13.57 -7.99
CA ASP A 135 -15.42 14.89 -8.61
C ASP A 135 -14.22 15.83 -8.38
N GLN A 136 -13.46 15.60 -7.31
CA GLN A 136 -12.22 16.31 -6.99
C GLN A 136 -10.97 15.64 -7.58
N ASN A 137 -11.14 14.70 -8.52
CA ASN A 137 -10.07 13.92 -9.16
C ASN A 137 -9.22 13.08 -8.20
N LYS A 138 -9.70 12.81 -6.97
CA LYS A 138 -9.00 11.97 -6.01
C LYS A 138 -9.12 10.50 -6.39
N VAL A 139 -8.09 9.72 -6.07
CA VAL A 139 -8.08 8.25 -6.23
C VAL A 139 -8.37 7.61 -4.90
N ILE A 140 -9.35 6.71 -4.85
CA ILE A 140 -9.65 5.97 -3.63
C ILE A 140 -8.70 4.78 -3.52
N ALA A 141 -8.04 4.63 -2.38
CA ALA A 141 -7.26 3.45 -2.05
C ALA A 141 -7.86 2.70 -0.86
N SER A 142 -7.66 1.38 -0.85
CA SER A 142 -7.96 0.56 0.31
C SER A 142 -7.26 -0.79 0.24
N GLY A 143 -7.53 -1.64 1.22
CA GLY A 143 -6.82 -2.89 1.42
C GLY A 143 -7.42 -4.13 0.82
N LEU A 144 -8.53 -4.02 0.10
CA LEU A 144 -9.29 -5.15 -0.42
C LEU A 144 -9.69 -6.19 0.65
N ALA A 145 -9.70 -5.82 1.93
CA ALA A 145 -10.22 -6.68 2.99
C ALA A 145 -11.76 -6.78 2.88
N ARG A 146 -12.36 -7.73 3.62
CA ARG A 146 -13.81 -7.74 3.84
C ARG A 146 -14.26 -6.40 4.44
N GLY A 147 -15.48 -5.99 4.13
CA GLY A 147 -16.16 -4.88 4.80
C GLY A 147 -15.85 -3.54 4.15
N VAL A 148 -15.44 -2.56 4.96
CA VAL A 148 -15.23 -1.17 4.50
C VAL A 148 -14.29 -1.08 3.30
N ASP A 149 -13.21 -1.85 3.30
CA ASP A 149 -12.24 -1.83 2.20
C ASP A 149 -12.89 -2.26 0.87
N ALA A 150 -13.67 -3.35 0.87
CA ALA A 150 -14.42 -3.80 -0.31
C ALA A 150 -15.48 -2.75 -0.73
N LEU A 151 -16.25 -2.21 0.22
CA LEU A 151 -17.26 -1.18 -0.05
C LEU A 151 -16.66 0.06 -0.71
N ALA A 152 -15.47 0.50 -0.29
CA ALA A 152 -14.78 1.65 -0.86
C ALA A 152 -14.41 1.41 -2.33
N HIS A 153 -13.87 0.24 -2.64
CA HIS A 153 -13.54 -0.15 -4.02
C HIS A 153 -14.79 -0.29 -4.89
N GLU A 154 -15.82 -0.99 -4.40
CA GLU A 154 -17.09 -1.20 -5.11
C GLU A 154 -17.78 0.14 -5.42
N ALA A 155 -17.89 1.03 -4.44
CA ALA A 155 -18.48 2.36 -4.63
C ALA A 155 -17.67 3.18 -5.64
N THR A 156 -16.34 3.06 -5.63
CA THR A 156 -15.49 3.76 -6.60
C THR A 156 -15.74 3.29 -8.02
N LEU A 157 -15.71 1.97 -8.23
CA LEU A 157 -15.92 1.36 -9.55
C LEU A 157 -17.34 1.61 -10.06
N LYS A 158 -18.36 1.53 -9.20
CA LYS A 158 -19.76 1.82 -9.55
C LYS A 158 -19.97 3.24 -10.06
N ASN A 159 -19.18 4.20 -9.59
CA ASN A 159 -19.22 5.60 -10.02
C ASN A 159 -18.21 5.89 -11.16
N ASN A 160 -17.75 4.87 -11.89
CA ASN A 160 -16.77 4.96 -12.97
C ASN A 160 -15.42 5.59 -12.54
N GLY A 161 -15.15 5.59 -11.23
CA GLY A 161 -13.87 5.98 -10.67
C GLY A 161 -12.83 4.85 -10.78
N ARG A 162 -11.58 5.19 -10.52
CA ARG A 162 -10.47 4.23 -10.49
C ARG A 162 -9.92 4.13 -9.08
N THR A 163 -9.53 2.92 -8.67
CA THR A 163 -9.13 2.63 -7.29
C THR A 163 -7.80 1.88 -7.21
N VAL A 164 -7.08 2.06 -6.09
CA VAL A 164 -5.83 1.38 -5.79
C VAL A 164 -6.02 0.40 -4.63
N ALA A 165 -5.93 -0.90 -4.90
CA ALA A 165 -5.88 -1.92 -3.87
C ALA A 165 -4.43 -2.20 -3.45
N VAL A 166 -4.13 -2.15 -2.16
CA VAL A 166 -2.83 -2.59 -1.63
C VAL A 166 -3.05 -3.90 -0.88
N VAL A 167 -2.40 -5.00 -1.27
CA VAL A 167 -2.67 -6.34 -0.72
C VAL A 167 -1.54 -6.90 0.13
N GLY A 168 -1.90 -7.74 1.11
CA GLY A 168 -0.96 -8.35 2.08
C GLY A 168 -0.36 -9.69 1.61
N ASN A 169 -0.49 -10.01 0.34
CA ASN A 169 -0.12 -11.27 -0.31
C ASN A 169 0.40 -11.00 -1.72
N GLY A 170 0.91 -12.02 -2.39
CA GLY A 170 1.30 -11.92 -3.79
C GLY A 170 0.09 -11.70 -4.70
N LEU A 171 0.31 -11.07 -5.84
CA LEU A 171 -0.74 -10.66 -6.77
C LEU A 171 -1.53 -11.84 -7.38
N ASN A 172 -0.96 -13.05 -7.37
CA ASN A 172 -1.62 -14.27 -7.87
C ASN A 172 -2.54 -14.93 -6.83
N HIS A 173 -2.64 -14.34 -5.63
CA HIS A 173 -3.55 -14.78 -4.58
C HIS A 173 -4.63 -13.73 -4.33
N SER A 174 -5.84 -14.18 -4.02
CA SER A 174 -6.92 -13.33 -3.49
C SER A 174 -7.15 -13.64 -2.02
N TYR A 175 -7.23 -12.60 -1.20
CA TYR A 175 -7.60 -12.75 0.21
C TYR A 175 -8.34 -11.50 0.72
N PRO A 176 -9.57 -11.64 1.25
CA PRO A 176 -10.34 -12.88 1.36
C PRO A 176 -10.82 -13.40 -0.01
N GLN A 177 -11.04 -14.71 -0.14
CA GLN A 177 -11.42 -15.34 -1.41
C GLN A 177 -12.72 -14.79 -2.00
N GLU A 178 -13.65 -14.35 -1.16
CA GLU A 178 -14.91 -13.70 -1.57
C GLU A 178 -14.69 -12.41 -2.38
N ASN A 179 -13.57 -11.72 -2.19
CA ASN A 179 -13.22 -10.51 -2.93
C ASN A 179 -12.45 -10.82 -4.23
N TYR A 180 -12.36 -12.09 -4.67
CA TYR A 180 -11.67 -12.46 -5.90
C TYR A 180 -12.20 -11.72 -7.13
N SER A 181 -13.52 -11.68 -7.32
CA SER A 181 -14.12 -10.98 -8.47
C SER A 181 -13.83 -9.48 -8.44
N LEU A 182 -13.87 -8.87 -7.25
CA LEU A 182 -13.53 -7.47 -7.05
C LEU A 182 -12.04 -7.21 -7.35
N GLN A 183 -11.15 -8.12 -6.94
CA GLN A 183 -9.73 -8.06 -7.28
C GLN A 183 -9.53 -8.06 -8.80
N GLU A 184 -10.13 -9.00 -9.52
CA GLU A 184 -10.01 -9.05 -10.98
C GLU A 184 -10.59 -7.81 -11.67
N GLN A 185 -11.66 -7.23 -11.13
CA GLN A 185 -12.18 -5.95 -11.64
C GLN A 185 -11.18 -4.80 -11.43
N ILE A 186 -10.62 -4.66 -10.22
CA ILE A 186 -9.60 -3.63 -9.92
C ILE A 186 -8.35 -3.82 -10.76
N LYS A 187 -7.95 -5.05 -11.06
CA LYS A 187 -6.81 -5.34 -11.94
C LYS A 187 -7.00 -4.76 -13.34
N ASN A 188 -8.22 -4.75 -13.86
CA ASN A 188 -8.55 -4.25 -15.20
C ASN A 188 -8.80 -2.73 -15.19
N ASP A 189 -9.56 -2.24 -14.21
CA ASP A 189 -10.08 -0.85 -14.21
C ASP A 189 -9.35 0.08 -13.22
N GLY A 190 -8.43 -0.47 -12.42
CA GLY A 190 -7.72 0.21 -11.35
C GLY A 190 -6.26 -0.21 -11.26
N LEU A 191 -5.77 -0.39 -10.04
CA LEU A 191 -4.41 -0.81 -9.75
C LEU A 191 -4.36 -1.68 -8.50
N ILE A 192 -3.65 -2.80 -8.55
CA ILE A 192 -3.33 -3.64 -7.40
C ILE A 192 -1.83 -3.56 -7.14
N ILE A 193 -1.43 -3.37 -5.88
CA ILE A 193 -0.04 -3.24 -5.45
C ILE A 193 0.25 -4.23 -4.31
N SER A 194 1.42 -4.85 -4.36
CA SER A 194 1.94 -5.69 -3.28
C SER A 194 3.45 -5.49 -3.08
N GLU A 195 3.92 -5.61 -1.85
CA GLU A 195 5.36 -5.75 -1.56
C GLU A 195 5.84 -7.22 -1.67
N TYR A 196 4.92 -8.17 -1.78
CA TYR A 196 5.22 -9.60 -1.78
C TYR A 196 5.32 -10.16 -3.21
N LEU A 197 6.22 -11.12 -3.41
CA LEU A 197 6.39 -11.81 -4.70
C LEU A 197 5.04 -12.38 -5.19
N PRO A 198 4.77 -12.44 -6.51
CA PRO A 198 3.46 -12.78 -7.07
C PRO A 198 2.78 -14.02 -6.47
N ASP A 199 3.54 -15.08 -6.20
CA ASP A 199 3.01 -16.35 -5.68
C ASP A 199 3.01 -16.46 -4.14
N THR A 200 3.24 -15.36 -3.42
CA THR A 200 3.30 -15.35 -1.96
C THR A 200 1.90 -15.55 -1.35
N PRO A 201 1.64 -16.62 -0.57
CA PRO A 201 0.32 -16.86 0.00
C PRO A 201 -0.05 -15.82 1.08
N PRO A 202 -1.33 -15.62 1.40
CA PRO A 202 -1.74 -14.72 2.49
C PRO A 202 -1.29 -15.25 3.86
N ARG A 203 -0.86 -14.33 4.74
CA ARG A 203 -0.54 -14.64 6.14
C ARG A 203 -0.96 -13.50 7.06
N PRO A 204 -1.57 -13.76 8.24
CA PRO A 204 -2.12 -12.72 9.12
C PRO A 204 -1.17 -11.57 9.46
N TYR A 205 0.10 -11.86 9.74
CA TYR A 205 1.08 -10.83 10.12
C TYR A 205 1.47 -9.88 8.97
N ARG A 206 1.09 -10.19 7.73
CA ARG A 206 1.39 -9.33 6.56
C ARG A 206 0.40 -8.18 6.42
N PHE A 207 -0.84 -8.34 6.88
CA PHE A 207 -1.85 -7.29 6.72
C PHE A 207 -1.50 -6.02 7.52
N PRO A 208 -1.11 -6.09 8.81
CA PRO A 208 -0.66 -4.90 9.54
C PRO A 208 0.59 -4.26 8.90
N LYS A 209 1.53 -5.09 8.41
CA LYS A 209 2.75 -4.59 7.76
C LYS A 209 2.47 -3.86 6.45
N ARG A 210 1.44 -4.26 5.73
CA ARG A 210 1.04 -3.62 4.47
C ARG A 210 0.35 -2.28 4.70
N ASN A 211 -0.29 -2.05 5.85
CA ASN A 211 -0.99 -0.79 6.13
C ASN A 211 -0.10 0.45 6.06
N ARG A 212 1.21 0.31 6.31
CA ARG A 212 2.18 1.41 6.10
C ARG A 212 2.25 1.87 4.65
N ILE A 213 2.01 0.97 3.69
CA ILE A 213 2.02 1.29 2.26
C ILE A 213 0.75 2.09 1.93
N LEU A 214 -0.41 1.72 2.49
CA LEU A 214 -1.62 2.54 2.36
C LEU A 214 -1.40 3.94 2.94
N ALA A 215 -0.92 4.03 4.18
CA ALA A 215 -0.62 5.32 4.82
C ALA A 215 0.40 6.14 4.02
N GLY A 216 1.46 5.50 3.53
CA GLY A 216 2.50 6.15 2.74
C GLY A 216 2.04 6.66 1.38
N LEU A 217 1.12 5.96 0.72
CA LEU A 217 0.52 6.41 -0.54
C LEU A 217 -0.46 7.57 -0.35
N SER A 218 -1.09 7.66 0.82
CA SER A 218 -2.22 8.56 1.04
C SER A 218 -1.79 10.01 1.20
N GLU A 219 -2.64 10.91 0.74
CA GLU A 219 -2.71 12.28 1.23
C GLU A 219 -3.52 12.33 2.53
N SER A 220 -4.69 11.69 2.50
CA SER A 220 -5.60 11.61 3.63
C SER A 220 -6.12 10.20 3.85
N ILE A 221 -6.51 9.91 5.09
CA ILE A 221 -7.07 8.62 5.50
C ILE A 221 -8.43 8.87 6.16
N ILE A 222 -9.45 8.19 5.68
CA ILE A 222 -10.81 8.23 6.19
C ILE A 222 -11.12 6.94 6.92
N VAL A 223 -11.47 7.04 8.20
CA VAL A 223 -11.95 5.92 9.01
C VAL A 223 -13.47 6.02 9.14
N THR A 224 -14.19 5.02 8.63
CA THR A 224 -15.66 4.95 8.76
C THR A 224 -16.03 4.30 10.09
N GLU A 225 -16.55 3.08 10.13
CA GLU A 225 -16.78 2.35 11.38
C GLU A 225 -15.54 1.57 11.81
N ALA A 226 -15.16 1.62 13.08
CA ALA A 226 -14.05 0.86 13.64
C ALA A 226 -14.23 0.61 15.15
N LYS A 227 -13.97 -0.63 15.59
CA LYS A 227 -13.85 -0.92 17.03
C LYS A 227 -12.56 -0.34 17.58
N GLU A 228 -12.49 -0.17 18.89
CA GLU A 228 -11.23 0.06 19.61
C GLU A 228 -10.19 -1.02 19.23
N LYS A 229 -8.92 -0.61 19.15
CA LYS A 229 -7.78 -1.50 18.80
C LYS A 229 -7.94 -2.27 17.48
N SER A 230 -8.75 -1.78 16.55
CA SER A 230 -8.93 -2.42 15.24
C SER A 230 -7.78 -2.09 14.27
N GLY A 231 -7.61 -2.94 13.24
CA GLY A 231 -6.56 -2.77 12.24
C GLY A 231 -6.68 -1.49 11.40
N SER A 232 -7.88 -0.90 11.29
CA SER A 232 -8.07 0.40 10.64
C SER A 232 -7.45 1.53 11.45
N LEU A 233 -7.53 1.49 12.79
CA LEU A 233 -6.88 2.47 13.67
C LEU A 233 -5.35 2.40 13.60
N ILE A 234 -4.79 1.21 13.33
CA ILE A 234 -3.35 1.07 13.05
C ILE A 234 -2.99 1.89 11.79
N THR A 235 -3.82 1.85 10.76
CA THR A 235 -3.59 2.60 9.51
C THR A 235 -3.70 4.10 9.74
N ALA A 236 -4.69 4.56 10.52
CA ALA A 236 -4.80 5.97 10.90
C ALA A 236 -3.59 6.44 11.73
N SER A 237 -3.15 5.65 12.70
CA SER A 237 -1.96 5.96 13.50
C SER A 237 -0.68 6.04 12.65
N LEU A 238 -0.50 5.11 11.70
CA LEU A 238 0.59 5.20 10.73
C LEU A 238 0.46 6.45 9.86
N GLY A 239 -0.74 6.82 9.44
CA GLY A 239 -0.99 8.06 8.71
C GLY A 239 -0.53 9.31 9.48
N LEU A 240 -0.88 9.41 10.77
CA LEU A 240 -0.43 10.52 11.62
C LEU A 240 1.09 10.59 11.69
N GLN A 241 1.77 9.44 11.88
CA GLN A 241 3.22 9.36 11.93
C GLN A 241 3.88 9.84 10.64
N GLU A 242 3.20 9.65 9.50
CA GLU A 242 3.66 10.06 8.18
C GLU A 242 3.08 11.41 7.73
N ASN A 243 2.59 12.22 8.68
CA ASN A 243 2.01 13.56 8.46
C ASN A 243 0.88 13.55 7.41
N ARG A 244 -0.03 12.57 7.51
CA ARG A 244 -1.24 12.48 6.69
C ARG A 244 -2.43 13.05 7.43
N ASP A 245 -3.33 13.68 6.69
CA ASP A 245 -4.58 14.20 7.27
C ASP A 245 -5.50 13.03 7.60
N ILE A 246 -5.94 12.95 8.85
CA ILE A 246 -6.84 11.89 9.32
C ILE A 246 -8.24 12.45 9.47
N TYR A 247 -9.18 11.75 8.85
CA TYR A 247 -10.59 12.01 8.92
C TYR A 247 -11.30 10.81 9.53
N ALA A 248 -12.31 11.09 10.35
CA ALA A 248 -13.09 10.06 11.00
C ALA A 248 -14.58 10.38 10.89
N VAL A 249 -15.37 9.36 10.57
CA VAL A 249 -16.82 9.48 10.49
C VAL A 249 -17.38 9.33 11.91
N PRO A 250 -17.98 10.37 12.50
CA PRO A 250 -18.53 10.30 13.85
C PRO A 250 -19.69 9.32 13.90
N GLY A 251 -19.96 8.74 15.06
CA GLY A 251 -21.14 7.92 15.26
C GLY A 251 -21.62 7.87 16.71
N PRO A 252 -22.78 7.23 16.96
CA PRO A 252 -23.39 7.23 18.28
C PRO A 252 -22.47 6.57 19.32
N ILE A 253 -22.32 7.20 20.49
CA ILE A 253 -21.48 6.69 21.58
C ILE A 253 -21.94 5.33 22.13
N THR A 254 -23.17 4.93 21.84
CA THR A 254 -23.73 3.61 22.17
C THR A 254 -23.28 2.50 21.22
N SER A 255 -22.70 2.84 20.06
CA SER A 255 -22.19 1.89 19.08
C SER A 255 -20.72 1.55 19.34
N LYS A 256 -20.43 0.26 19.52
CA LYS A 256 -19.04 -0.24 19.60
C LYS A 256 -18.22 0.02 18.34
N LEU A 257 -18.87 0.23 17.20
CA LEU A 257 -18.23 0.53 15.92
C LEU A 257 -17.94 2.02 15.73
N SER A 258 -18.45 2.89 16.59
CA SER A 258 -18.17 4.32 16.60
C SER A 258 -17.08 4.70 17.61
N ALA A 259 -16.69 3.78 18.49
CA ALA A 259 -15.66 4.03 19.51
C ALA A 259 -14.32 4.44 18.89
N GLY A 260 -13.82 3.71 17.89
CA GLY A 260 -12.55 4.03 17.23
C GLY A 260 -12.54 5.39 16.52
N PRO A 261 -13.51 5.68 15.63
CA PRO A 261 -13.62 6.99 14.97
C PRO A 261 -13.80 8.13 15.96
N ASN A 262 -14.64 7.98 16.99
CA ASN A 262 -14.83 9.01 18.00
C ASN A 262 -13.54 9.27 18.80
N GLN A 263 -12.76 8.22 19.12
CA GLN A 263 -11.44 8.37 19.76
C GLN A 263 -10.43 9.08 18.85
N LEU A 264 -10.47 8.83 17.53
CA LEU A 264 -9.63 9.57 16.59
C LEU A 264 -10.00 11.05 16.59
N ILE A 265 -11.29 11.38 16.59
CA ILE A 265 -11.79 12.76 16.64
C ILE A 265 -11.35 13.43 17.95
N GLU A 266 -11.51 12.75 19.08
CA GLU A 266 -11.02 13.22 20.40
C GLU A 266 -9.50 13.48 20.38
N ALA A 267 -8.74 12.65 19.67
CA ALA A 267 -7.30 12.80 19.49
C ALA A 267 -6.89 13.84 18.42
N GLY A 268 -7.84 14.56 17.81
CA GLY A 268 -7.58 15.65 16.87
C GLY A 268 -7.76 15.31 15.38
N ALA A 269 -8.31 14.14 15.03
CA ALA A 269 -8.72 13.87 13.66
C ALA A 269 -9.91 14.75 13.24
N THR A 270 -9.98 15.10 11.96
CA THR A 270 -11.05 15.95 11.43
C THR A 270 -12.35 15.14 11.31
N PRO A 271 -13.45 15.56 11.95
CA PRO A 271 -14.71 14.84 11.85
C PRO A 271 -15.36 15.09 10.47
N ILE A 272 -15.80 14.02 9.80
CA ILE A 272 -16.61 14.12 8.58
C ILE A 272 -18.07 14.32 8.98
N VAL A 273 -18.51 15.58 9.01
CA VAL A 273 -19.89 15.95 9.39
C VAL A 273 -20.78 16.26 8.19
N ASP A 274 -20.19 16.38 6.99
CA ASP A 274 -20.89 16.54 5.73
C ASP A 274 -20.27 15.67 4.62
N PHE A 275 -20.95 15.55 3.49
CA PHE A 275 -20.46 14.77 2.34
C PHE A 275 -19.63 15.60 1.35
N LYS A 276 -19.54 16.92 1.56
CA LYS A 276 -18.71 17.81 0.76
C LYS A 276 -17.31 17.77 1.36
N PHE A 277 -16.55 16.75 0.99
CA PHE A 277 -15.17 16.62 1.46
C PHE A 277 -14.37 17.87 1.09
N LYS A 278 -14.04 18.72 2.06
CA LYS A 278 -13.18 19.89 1.88
C LYS A 278 -11.84 19.58 2.50
N ASN A 279 -10.78 19.65 1.70
CA ASN A 279 -9.41 19.49 2.18
C ASN A 279 -8.79 20.84 2.62
N GLU A 280 -9.63 21.80 3.01
CA GLU A 280 -9.18 23.14 3.40
C GLU A 280 -8.66 23.08 4.83
N LYS A 281 -7.33 23.14 4.96
CA LYS A 281 -6.68 23.41 6.25
C LYS A 281 -7.12 24.81 6.70
N ILE A 282 -7.85 24.87 7.81
CA ILE A 282 -8.14 26.13 8.53
C ILE A 282 -6.85 26.60 9.20
#